data_AF-A0A972CHC4-F1
#
_entry.id   AF-A0A972CHC4-F1
#
_cell.length_a   1.000
_cell.length_b   1.000
_cell.length_c   1.000
_cell.angle_alpha   90.00
_cell.angle_beta   90.00
_cell.angle_gamma   90.00
#
_symmetry.space_group_name_H-M   'P 1'
#
loop_
_entity.id
_entity.type
_entity.pdbx_description
1 polymer ?
#
loop_
_entity_poly.entity_id
_entity_poly.type
_entity_poly.pdbx_seq_one_letter_code
_entity_poly.pdbx_strand_id
1 'polypeptide(L)'
;MSYKVPVGLSNKHLHLSAADLEKLFGKGYELTPVKDLKQPGQFAADEKVDIVGPKGTLKGVRVLGPVRPETQVEISKTDARVIGID
;
A
#
# COMPACT_ATOMS: atom_id res chain seq x y z
N MET A 1 32.14 -8.95 16.79
CA MET A 1 31.75 -8.64 15.40
C MET A 1 30.43 -7.88 15.45
N SER A 2 30.29 -6.76 14.74
CA SER A 2 29.00 -6.06 14.63
C SER A 2 28.32 -6.45 13.32
N TYR A 3 27.10 -6.95 13.40
CA TYR A 3 26.26 -7.21 12.24
C TYR A 3 25.61 -5.90 11.81
N LYS A 4 25.75 -5.53 10.53
CA LYS A 4 25.06 -4.38 9.93
C LYS A 4 23.93 -4.89 9.05
N VAL A 5 22.73 -4.35 9.24
CA VAL A 5 21.53 -4.66 8.44
C VAL A 5 21.00 -3.38 7.80
N PRO A 6 20.65 -3.40 6.50
CA PRO A 6 20.01 -2.25 5.87
C PRO A 6 18.60 -2.05 6.42
N VAL A 7 18.26 -0.81 6.78
CA VAL A 7 16.91 -0.45 7.23
C VAL A 7 16.06 0.00 6.03
N GLY A 8 14.80 -0.43 6.03
CA GLY A 8 13.75 0.09 5.15
C GLY A 8 12.74 0.86 5.99
N LEU A 9 12.28 2.01 5.50
CA LEU A 9 11.22 2.78 6.13
C LEU A 9 9.98 2.69 5.25
N SER A 10 8.88 2.23 5.83
CA SER A 10 7.58 2.15 5.16
C SER A 10 6.72 3.32 5.61
N ASN A 11 6.20 4.09 4.65
CA ASN A 11 5.08 5.00 4.89
C ASN A 11 3.77 4.20 4.74
N LYS A 12 2.62 4.81 5.05
CA LYS A 12 1.31 4.20 4.78
C LYS A 12 1.17 3.76 3.33
N HIS A 13 0.71 2.54 3.13
CA HIS A 13 0.54 1.94 1.82
C HIS A 13 -0.47 0.80 1.88
N LEU A 14 -0.82 0.25 0.71
CA LEU A 14 -1.62 -0.96 0.62
C LEU A 14 -1.12 -1.90 -0.47
N HIS A 15 -1.43 -3.17 -0.26
CA HIS A 15 -1.39 -4.21 -1.28
C HIS A 15 -2.82 -4.56 -1.66
N LEU A 16 -3.09 -4.79 -2.95
CA LEU A 16 -4.41 -5.11 -3.45
C LEU A 16 -4.50 -6.57 -3.87
N SER A 17 -5.67 -7.17 -3.63
CA SER A 17 -6.10 -8.36 -4.34
C SER A 17 -6.42 -8.03 -5.80
N ALA A 18 -6.34 -9.04 -6.69
CA ALA A 18 -6.77 -8.85 -8.08
C ALA A 18 -8.24 -8.38 -8.17
N ALA A 19 -9.11 -8.94 -7.33
CA ALA A 19 -10.53 -8.58 -7.30
C ALA A 19 -10.75 -7.11 -6.88
N ASP A 20 -10.00 -6.61 -5.90
CA ASP A 20 -10.15 -5.23 -5.45
C ASP A 20 -9.44 -4.24 -6.37
N LEU A 21 -8.35 -4.65 -7.02
CA LEU A 21 -7.75 -3.87 -8.11
C LEU A 21 -8.78 -3.61 -9.21
N GLU A 22 -9.49 -4.64 -9.65
CA GLU A 22 -10.50 -4.49 -10.69
C GLU A 22 -11.68 -3.61 -10.26
N LYS A 23 -12.12 -3.70 -9.00
CA LYS A 23 -13.20 -2.84 -8.48
C LYS A 23 -12.80 -1.36 -8.45
N LEU A 24 -11.54 -1.07 -8.12
CA LEU A 24 -11.05 0.29 -7.93
C LEU A 24 -10.61 0.95 -9.25
N PHE A 25 -10.01 0.17 -10.16
CA PHE A 25 -9.35 0.70 -11.36
C PHE A 25 -9.90 0.15 -12.69
N GLY A 26 -10.78 -0.85 -12.64
CA GLY A 26 -11.46 -1.44 -13.81
C GLY A 26 -11.03 -2.87 -14.12
N LYS A 27 -11.89 -3.61 -14.81
CA LYS A 27 -11.65 -5.02 -15.17
C LYS A 27 -10.40 -5.18 -16.04
N GLY A 28 -9.54 -6.14 -15.70
CA GLY A 28 -8.29 -6.40 -16.41
C GLY A 28 -7.22 -5.31 -16.24
N TYR A 29 -7.38 -4.41 -15.27
CA TYR A 29 -6.37 -3.38 -14.99
C TYR A 29 -5.08 -4.00 -14.43
N GLU A 30 -3.93 -3.48 -14.85
CA GLU A 30 -2.61 -3.86 -14.34
C GLU A 30 -1.94 -2.66 -13.68
N LEU A 31 -1.31 -2.88 -12.52
CA LEU A 31 -0.59 -1.83 -11.80
C LEU A 31 0.56 -1.28 -12.63
N THR A 32 0.74 0.04 -12.62
CA THR A 32 1.79 0.73 -13.36
C THR A 32 3.04 0.88 -12.48
N PRO A 33 4.15 0.14 -12.70
CA PRO A 33 5.33 0.23 -11.84
C PRO A 33 6.04 1.58 -11.99
N VAL A 34 6.34 2.24 -10.87
CA VAL A 34 7.09 3.52 -10.84
C VAL A 34 8.48 3.34 -10.29
N LYS A 35 8.64 2.49 -9.26
CA LYS A 35 9.92 2.31 -8.59
C LYS A 35 10.03 0.93 -7.93
N ASP A 36 11.12 0.23 -8.23
CA ASP A 36 11.45 -1.02 -7.54
C ASP A 36 11.80 -0.79 -6.06
N LEU A 37 11.35 -1.72 -5.22
CA LEU A 37 11.71 -1.79 -3.83
C LEU A 37 12.95 -2.68 -3.65
N LYS A 38 13.49 -2.71 -2.42
CA LYS A 38 14.68 -3.51 -2.11
C LYS A 38 14.41 -5.02 -2.22
N GLN A 39 13.17 -5.42 -1.95
CA GLN A 39 12.72 -6.80 -2.04
C GLN A 39 12.52 -7.16 -3.51
N PRO A 40 13.17 -8.23 -4.01
CA PRO A 40 13.05 -8.65 -5.41
C PRO A 40 11.59 -8.80 -5.85
N GLY A 41 11.25 -8.18 -6.98
CA GLY A 41 9.93 -8.23 -7.59
C GLY A 41 8.85 -7.36 -6.92
N GLN A 42 9.16 -6.61 -5.86
CA GLN A 42 8.23 -5.66 -5.25
C GLN A 42 8.46 -4.26 -5.82
N PHE A 43 7.39 -3.51 -6.05
CA PHE A 43 7.47 -2.16 -6.61
C PHE A 43 6.40 -1.22 -6.00
N ALA A 44 6.71 0.08 -5.98
CA ALA A 44 5.71 1.12 -5.81
C ALA A 44 5.03 1.39 -7.15
N ALA A 45 3.71 1.32 -7.19
CA ALA A 45 2.92 1.55 -8.39
C ALA A 45 2.48 3.03 -8.48
N ASP A 46 2.08 3.53 -9.65
CA ASP A 46 1.65 4.92 -9.80
C ASP A 46 0.30 5.18 -9.11
N GLU A 47 -0.49 4.11 -8.96
CA GLU A 47 -1.79 4.12 -8.36
C GLU A 47 -1.73 4.52 -6.89
N LYS A 48 -2.73 5.32 -6.50
CA LYS A 48 -2.99 5.72 -5.12
C LYS A 48 -4.48 5.64 -4.87
N VAL A 49 -4.84 5.36 -3.63
CA VAL A 49 -6.23 5.33 -3.17
C VAL A 49 -6.39 6.19 -1.93
N ASP A 50 -7.62 6.62 -1.67
CA ASP A 50 -7.97 7.24 -0.41
C ASP A 50 -8.53 6.16 0.53
N ILE A 51 -8.06 6.15 1.78
CA ILE A 51 -8.59 5.27 2.83
C ILE A 51 -9.54 6.09 3.70
N VAL A 52 -10.83 5.82 3.58
CA VAL A 52 -11.89 6.53 4.31
C VAL A 52 -12.30 5.69 5.52
N GLY A 53 -12.14 6.26 6.72
CA GLY A 53 -12.65 5.69 7.96
C GLY A 53 -13.71 6.57 8.61
N PRO A 54 -14.27 6.17 9.77
CA PRO A 54 -15.38 6.86 10.41
C PRO A 54 -15.12 8.33 10.79
N LYS A 55 -13.87 8.72 11.06
CA LYS A 55 -13.52 10.09 11.50
C LYS A 55 -12.81 10.92 10.43
N GLY A 56 -12.28 10.31 9.39
CA GLY A 56 -11.45 11.01 8.42
C GLY A 56 -10.94 10.15 7.30
N THR A 57 -10.11 10.75 6.46
CA THR A 57 -9.58 10.12 5.25
C THR A 57 -8.06 10.27 5.17
N LEU A 58 -7.35 9.18 4.93
CA LEU A 58 -5.95 9.23 4.49
C LEU A 58 -5.94 9.34 2.97
N LYS A 59 -5.52 10.49 2.46
CA LYS A 59 -5.47 10.72 1.01
C LYS A 59 -4.20 10.17 0.37
N GLY A 60 -4.34 9.67 -0.85
CA GLY A 60 -3.20 9.33 -1.72
C GLY A 60 -2.28 8.24 -1.16
N VAL A 61 -2.86 7.21 -0.53
CA VAL A 61 -2.15 6.03 -0.03
C VAL A 61 -1.65 5.20 -1.21
N ARG A 62 -0.34 4.94 -1.23
CA ARG A 62 0.37 4.30 -2.34
C ARG A 62 0.05 2.82 -2.44
N VAL A 63 -0.26 2.32 -3.64
CA VAL A 63 -0.35 0.87 -3.91
C VAL A 63 1.05 0.30 -4.14
N LEU A 64 1.35 -0.84 -3.50
CA LEU A 64 2.55 -1.63 -3.73
C LEU A 64 2.20 -2.92 -4.47
N GLY A 65 2.91 -3.15 -5.56
CA GLY A 65 2.78 -4.35 -6.39
C GLY A 65 3.83 -5.41 -6.09
N PRO A 66 3.63 -6.64 -6.60
CA PRO A 66 2.49 -7.07 -7.43
C PRO A 66 1.22 -7.27 -6.59
N VAL A 67 0.10 -7.58 -7.25
CA VAL A 67 -1.13 -7.99 -6.57
C VAL A 67 -0.87 -9.20 -5.66
N ARG A 68 -1.61 -9.26 -4.56
CA ARG A 68 -1.55 -10.36 -3.58
C ARG A 68 -2.85 -11.16 -3.59
N PRO A 69 -2.92 -12.31 -2.90
CA PRO A 69 -4.18 -13.03 -2.73
C PRO A 69 -5.24 -12.20 -1.98
N GLU A 70 -4.80 -11.38 -1.03
CA GLU A 70 -5.68 -10.57 -0.17
C GLU A 70 -5.21 -9.12 -0.11
N THR A 71 -6.17 -8.21 0.04
CA THR A 71 -5.92 -6.78 0.23
C THR A 71 -5.44 -6.53 1.66
N GLN A 72 -4.33 -5.78 1.79
CA GLN A 72 -3.72 -5.46 3.07
C GLN A 72 -3.40 -3.96 3.11
N VAL A 73 -3.84 -3.28 4.17
CA VAL A 73 -3.55 -1.86 4.40
C VAL A 73 -2.60 -1.75 5.59
N GLU A 74 -1.45 -1.12 5.37
CA GLU A 74 -0.44 -0.87 6.40
C GLU A 74 -0.40 0.61 6.74
N ILE A 75 -0.78 0.94 7.97
CA ILE A 75 -0.83 2.32 8.49
C ILE A 75 -0.23 2.39 9.89
N SER A 76 0.22 3.58 10.29
CA SER A 76 0.70 3.79 11.65
C SER A 76 -0.47 3.86 12.65
N LYS A 77 -0.19 3.68 13.94
CA LYS A 77 -1.17 3.89 15.01
C LYS A 77 -1.72 5.33 15.03
N THR A 78 -0.91 6.29 14.58
CA THR A 78 -1.35 7.69 14.45
C THR A 78 -2.32 7.85 13.29
N ASP A 79 -2.04 7.25 12.12
CA ASP A 79 -2.93 7.25 10.97
C ASP A 79 -4.28 6.57 11.31
N ALA A 80 -4.24 5.45 12.03
CA ALA A 80 -5.44 4.74 12.50
C ALA A 80 -6.38 5.66 13.30
N ARG A 81 -5.82 6.40 14.27
CA ARG A 81 -6.58 7.39 15.06
C ARG A 81 -7.17 8.51 14.22
N VAL A 82 -6.46 8.98 13.18
CA VAL A 82 -6.92 10.04 12.27
C VAL A 82 -8.18 9.60 11.52
N ILE A 83 -8.24 8.34 11.09
CA ILE A 83 -9.43 7.81 10.40
C ILE A 83 -10.46 7.19 11.33
N GLY A 84 -10.15 7.07 12.62
CA GLY A 84 -11.09 6.61 13.65
C GLY A 84 -11.17 5.10 13.80
N ILE A 85 -10.06 4.40 13.61
CA ILE A 85 -9.89 2.97 13.91
C ILE A 85 -8.78 2.79 14.97
N ASP A 86 -8.73 1.64 15.66
CA ASP A 86 -7.78 1.36 16.75
C ASP A 86 -7.04 0.02 16.55
#